data_AF-Q7UVF4-F1
#
_entry.id   AF-Q7UVF4-F1
#
_cell.length_a   1.000
_cell.length_b   1.000
_cell.length_c   1.000
_cell.angle_alpha   90.00
_cell.angle_beta   90.00
_cell.angle_gamma   90.00
#
_symmetry.space_group_name_H-M   'P 1'
#
loop_
_entity.id
_entity.type
_entity.pdbx_description
1 polymer ?
#
loop_
_entity_poly.entity_id
_entity_poly.type
_entity_poly.pdbx_seq_one_letter_code
_entity_poly.pdbx_strand_id
1 'polypeptide(L)'
;MPSDRTSNDSSSTGDSSILSDRSGASDDRVATVGTAETIASQSNCGEPMVGDCSVSPANADAGLTSSGEAVPGPAIADQAPSDNDAGNAAPPSKFAKAFSFAQTVGFAFGIVALQMGQGILLARLLGPVGRGEYATTVLYVQMLLYIGLFGGVEVICRYAADRTVETIKLRRAAMWLGLTTGVVTTGLVVLCNVIALPDEKAYLMSLGCLCAFSVIGQHVMLIMTAVDRGAGDFSKYNVRRFVSAAAFPALLLVAAFVTDVTLNLACVLFVIASAISMAACVIGLPKLATGNSEPPVKQLLKESRPYGVSMLATDLSERLDCCS
;
A
#
# COMPACT_ATOMS: atom_id res chain seq x y z
N MET A 1 25.18 -51.22 -55.87
CA MET A 1 26.36 -52.04 -55.53
C MET A 1 27.43 -51.14 -54.92
N PRO A 2 28.15 -51.63 -53.91
CA PRO A 2 28.70 -50.85 -52.79
C PRO A 2 30.22 -50.62 -52.90
N SER A 3 30.73 -49.63 -52.15
CA SER A 3 32.13 -49.41 -51.72
C SER A 3 32.18 -47.97 -51.15
N ASP A 4 32.80 -47.62 -50.03
CA ASP A 4 33.63 -48.33 -49.08
C ASP A 4 33.62 -47.60 -47.73
N ARG A 5 33.87 -48.38 -46.67
CA ARG A 5 34.17 -47.95 -45.31
C ARG A 5 35.51 -47.22 -45.26
N THR A 6 35.62 -46.20 -44.41
CA THR A 6 36.84 -45.99 -43.61
C THR A 6 36.44 -45.46 -42.24
N SER A 7 36.50 -46.37 -41.28
CA SER A 7 36.63 -46.11 -39.85
C SER A 7 38.02 -45.52 -39.58
N ASN A 8 38.13 -44.59 -38.64
CA ASN A 8 39.36 -44.39 -37.89
C ASN A 8 38.99 -44.25 -36.40
N ASP A 9 39.30 -45.31 -35.68
CA ASP A 9 39.32 -45.42 -34.22
C ASP A 9 40.58 -44.79 -33.64
N SER A 10 40.59 -44.73 -32.29
CA SER A 10 41.72 -44.67 -31.35
C SER A 10 42.11 -43.28 -30.83
N SER A 11 42.46 -43.05 -29.56
CA SER A 11 42.34 -43.75 -28.26
C SER A 11 43.21 -42.96 -27.27
N SER A 12 42.74 -42.69 -26.05
CA SER A 12 43.52 -42.78 -24.77
C SER A 12 42.70 -42.08 -23.67
N THR A 13 42.03 -42.76 -22.75
CA THR A 13 42.53 -43.52 -21.58
C THR A 13 43.35 -42.67 -20.62
N GLY A 14 42.80 -42.46 -19.42
CA GLY A 14 43.43 -41.76 -18.30
C GLY A 14 42.64 -41.98 -17.01
N ASP A 15 42.51 -43.24 -16.61
CA ASP A 15 42.09 -43.67 -15.27
C ASP A 15 43.23 -43.48 -14.27
N SER A 16 42.90 -43.03 -13.05
CA SER A 16 43.34 -43.57 -11.73
C SER A 16 42.96 -42.55 -10.65
N SER A 17 41.91 -42.73 -9.84
CA SER A 17 41.67 -43.71 -8.76
C SER A 17 42.44 -43.42 -7.45
N ILE A 18 41.62 -43.17 -6.41
CA ILE A 18 41.78 -43.57 -5.00
C ILE A 18 42.79 -42.77 -4.14
N LEU A 19 42.26 -42.01 -3.17
CA LEU A 19 42.60 -42.22 -1.76
C LEU A 19 41.44 -41.79 -0.85
N SER A 20 40.88 -42.77 -0.15
CA SER A 20 40.07 -42.59 1.04
C SER A 20 40.96 -42.05 2.15
N ASP A 21 40.48 -41.08 2.94
CA ASP A 21 40.72 -41.14 4.37
C ASP A 21 39.60 -40.46 5.16
N ARG A 22 39.13 -41.22 6.14
CA ARG A 22 38.03 -40.91 7.06
C ARG A 22 38.59 -41.12 8.45
N SER A 23 38.69 -40.06 9.24
CA SER A 23 38.37 -40.01 10.68
C SER A 23 39.18 -38.92 11.38
N GLY A 24 38.52 -38.17 12.26
CA GLY A 24 39.17 -37.62 13.45
C GLY A 24 39.03 -36.11 13.63
N ALA A 25 37.95 -35.74 14.32
CA ALA A 25 37.93 -34.82 15.47
C ALA A 25 38.61 -33.43 15.38
N SER A 26 37.78 -32.44 15.73
CA SER A 26 38.13 -31.18 16.39
C SER A 26 38.85 -30.12 15.54
N ASP A 27 38.10 -29.14 15.07
CA ASP A 27 38.22 -27.80 15.67
C ASP A 27 37.03 -26.92 15.29
N ASP A 28 36.27 -26.55 16.33
CA ASP A 28 35.34 -25.44 16.34
C ASP A 28 36.11 -24.15 16.04
N ARG A 29 35.78 -23.47 14.94
CA ARG A 29 35.79 -22.00 14.76
C ARG A 29 35.78 -21.65 13.27
N VAL A 30 34.59 -21.43 12.71
CA VAL A 30 34.43 -20.59 11.54
C VAL A 30 33.32 -19.58 11.82
N ALA A 31 33.67 -18.34 11.54
CA ALA A 31 32.99 -17.12 11.94
C ALA A 31 31.55 -17.03 11.42
N THR A 32 30.61 -17.08 12.36
CA THR A 32 29.31 -16.45 12.21
C THR A 32 29.51 -14.94 12.38
N VAL A 33 29.67 -14.21 11.28
CA VAL A 33 29.43 -12.76 11.29
C VAL A 33 27.93 -12.57 11.06
N GLY A 34 27.24 -12.29 12.15
CA GLY A 34 25.81 -12.06 12.17
C GLY A 34 25.43 -10.62 11.80
N THR A 35 24.14 -10.47 11.51
CA THR A 35 23.37 -9.29 11.92
C THR A 35 21.94 -9.78 12.16
N ALA A 36 21.67 -10.07 13.42
CA ALA A 36 20.33 -10.18 13.97
C ALA A 36 20.16 -8.96 14.89
N GLU A 37 19.17 -8.11 14.62
CA GLU A 37 18.63 -7.23 15.64
C GLU A 37 17.25 -7.76 16.05
N THR A 38 17.21 -8.25 17.28
CA THR A 38 16.03 -8.52 18.09
C THR A 38 16.32 -7.88 19.44
N ILE A 39 15.47 -6.96 19.90
CA ILE A 39 15.47 -6.40 21.27
C ILE A 39 14.03 -6.51 21.74
N ALA A 40 13.66 -7.50 22.55
CA ALA A 40 13.93 -7.72 23.98
C ALA A 40 13.04 -6.87 24.91
N SER A 41 12.25 -7.61 25.68
CA SER A 41 11.34 -7.23 26.74
C SER A 41 12.10 -7.27 28.07
N GLN A 42 11.95 -6.27 28.95
CA GLN A 42 12.27 -6.39 30.38
C GLN A 42 11.30 -5.59 31.26
N SER A 43 10.90 -6.24 32.35
CA SER A 43 9.98 -5.76 33.39
C SER A 43 10.63 -5.97 34.77
N ASN A 44 10.80 -4.86 35.49
CA ASN A 44 10.59 -4.60 36.93
C ASN A 44 11.53 -5.16 38.04
N CYS A 45 12.16 -4.25 38.82
CA CYS A 45 11.89 -3.91 40.24
C CYS A 45 13.14 -3.39 41.01
N GLY A 46 13.07 -2.18 41.61
CA GLY A 46 13.87 -1.78 42.80
C GLY A 46 14.54 -0.39 42.79
N GLU A 47 13.94 0.58 43.51
CA GLU A 47 14.44 1.93 43.93
C GLU A 47 15.61 1.89 44.95
N PRO A 48 16.18 3.01 45.48
CA PRO A 48 16.19 4.44 45.07
C PRO A 48 17.61 5.10 45.11
N MET A 49 17.78 6.30 44.53
CA MET A 49 18.49 7.48 45.12
C MET A 49 18.90 8.55 44.07
N VAL A 50 18.28 9.72 44.21
CA VAL A 50 18.81 11.10 44.11
C VAL A 50 19.71 11.50 42.93
N GLY A 51 19.22 12.42 42.09
CA GLY A 51 20.04 13.26 41.22
C GLY A 51 19.24 14.01 40.17
N ASP A 52 18.89 15.26 40.45
CA ASP A 52 18.25 16.22 39.54
C ASP A 52 19.04 16.44 38.25
N CYS A 53 18.35 16.45 37.10
CA CYS A 53 18.53 17.40 35.99
C CYS A 53 17.41 17.23 34.95
N SER A 54 16.73 18.34 34.63
CA SER A 54 15.71 18.48 33.59
C SER A 54 16.22 18.10 32.20
N VAL A 55 15.48 17.26 31.46
CA VAL A 55 15.17 17.35 30.00
C VAL A 55 13.97 16.43 29.69
N SER A 56 13.08 16.91 28.82
CA SER A 56 11.85 16.32 28.26
C SER A 56 11.91 14.85 27.80
N PRO A 57 10.77 14.13 27.81
CA PRO A 57 10.64 12.82 27.17
C PRO A 57 10.17 12.93 25.72
N ALA A 58 10.90 12.32 24.78
CA ALA A 58 10.42 11.98 23.44
C ALA A 58 10.42 10.44 23.31
N ASN A 59 9.22 9.86 23.35
CA ASN A 59 8.98 8.44 23.15
C ASN A 59 8.87 8.13 21.64
N ALA A 60 9.46 6.99 21.25
CA ALA A 60 9.33 6.37 19.95
C ALA A 60 7.94 5.75 19.77
N ASP A 61 7.23 6.17 18.72
CA ASP A 61 5.93 5.63 18.30
C ASP A 61 5.81 5.75 16.77
N ALA A 62 6.33 4.78 16.02
CA ALA A 62 6.19 4.70 14.56
C ALA A 62 4.99 3.80 14.21
N GLY A 63 3.81 4.24 14.65
CA GLY A 63 2.54 3.58 14.44
C GLY A 63 1.48 4.61 14.08
N LEU A 64 1.30 4.85 12.77
CA LEU A 64 0.06 5.28 12.10
C LEU A 64 -1.02 5.87 13.03
N THR A 65 -0.74 7.03 13.61
CA THR A 65 -1.68 7.89 14.32
C THR A 65 -1.29 9.35 14.08
N SER A 66 -2.22 10.26 14.35
CA SER A 66 -2.22 11.70 14.01
C SER A 66 -2.79 11.98 12.62
N SER A 67 -4.07 12.32 12.44
CA SER A 67 -4.83 13.34 13.17
C SER A 67 -4.06 14.65 13.24
N GLY A 68 -4.05 15.39 12.12
CA GLY A 68 -3.85 16.83 12.21
C GLY A 68 -4.89 17.41 13.17
N GLU A 69 -4.43 17.78 14.36
CA GLU A 69 -5.15 18.59 15.33
C GLU A 69 -5.35 19.96 14.70
N ALA A 70 -6.54 20.17 14.14
CA ALA A 70 -6.97 21.49 13.72
C ALA A 70 -7.10 22.36 14.97
N VAL A 71 -6.21 23.35 15.08
CA VAL A 71 -6.39 24.50 15.97
C VAL A 71 -7.84 25.01 15.81
N PRO A 72 -8.61 25.18 16.90
CA PRO A 72 -9.95 25.75 16.82
C PRO A 72 -9.82 27.21 16.36
N GLY A 73 -10.06 27.43 15.07
CA GLY A 73 -10.35 28.77 14.55
C GLY A 73 -11.59 29.33 15.25
N PRO A 74 -11.65 30.64 15.49
CA PRO A 74 -12.71 31.26 16.27
C PRO A 74 -14.07 30.88 15.69
N ALA A 75 -14.93 30.37 16.57
CA ALA A 75 -16.32 30.07 16.31
C ALA A 75 -16.98 31.29 15.64
N ILE A 76 -17.29 31.18 14.35
CA ILE A 76 -18.24 32.06 13.70
C ILE A 76 -19.60 31.68 14.29
N ALA A 77 -20.04 32.53 15.21
CA ALA A 77 -21.40 32.58 15.70
C ALA A 77 -22.37 32.84 14.54
N ASP A 78 -23.59 32.30 14.70
CA ASP A 78 -24.78 32.54 13.89
C ASP A 78 -24.81 32.00 12.46
N GLN A 79 -25.19 30.72 12.35
CA GLN A 79 -26.22 30.36 11.38
C GLN A 79 -27.37 29.67 12.11
N ALA A 80 -28.44 30.45 12.31
CA ALA A 80 -29.75 29.98 12.71
C ALA A 80 -30.24 28.90 11.72
N PRO A 81 -30.73 27.75 12.20
CA PRO A 81 -31.38 26.77 11.35
C PRO A 81 -32.65 27.38 10.77
N SER A 82 -32.82 27.29 9.45
CA SER A 82 -34.13 27.51 8.84
C SER A 82 -35.04 26.36 9.24
N ASP A 83 -35.84 26.60 10.28
CA ASP A 83 -36.94 25.77 10.75
C ASP A 83 -37.92 25.49 9.58
N ASN A 84 -37.94 24.27 9.05
CA ASN A 84 -39.10 23.70 8.34
C ASN A 84 -38.96 22.19 8.05
N ASP A 85 -38.53 21.40 9.03
CA ASP A 85 -38.78 19.94 9.03
C ASP A 85 -38.75 19.40 10.48
N ALA A 86 -39.71 19.87 11.28
CA ALA A 86 -39.99 19.31 12.60
C ALA A 86 -40.75 17.97 12.44
N GLY A 87 -39.98 16.89 12.20
CA GLY A 87 -40.49 15.54 12.06
C GLY A 87 -39.57 14.49 12.69
N ASN A 88 -39.53 14.43 14.03
CA ASN A 88 -39.26 13.21 14.81
C ASN A 88 -37.95 12.42 14.55
N ALA A 89 -36.80 13.07 14.37
CA ALA A 89 -35.52 12.37 14.43
C ALA A 89 -35.04 12.21 15.88
N ALA A 90 -35.34 11.06 16.50
CA ALA A 90 -34.82 10.69 17.82
C ALA A 90 -33.28 10.81 17.85
N PRO A 91 -32.67 11.30 18.95
CA PRO A 91 -31.23 11.45 19.03
C PRO A 91 -30.55 10.09 18.84
N PRO A 92 -29.51 9.99 17.98
CA PRO A 92 -28.84 8.73 17.70
C PRO A 92 -28.31 8.15 19.02
N SER A 93 -28.71 6.92 19.33
CA SER A 93 -28.36 6.27 20.59
C SER A 93 -26.84 6.18 20.73
N LYS A 94 -26.32 6.37 21.95
CA LYS A 94 -24.88 6.23 22.25
C LYS A 94 -24.33 4.86 21.78
N PHE A 95 -25.20 3.85 21.77
CA PHE A 95 -24.92 2.51 21.28
C PHE A 95 -24.62 2.47 19.77
N ALA A 96 -25.36 3.22 18.94
CA ALA A 96 -25.10 3.28 17.50
C ALA A 96 -23.71 3.88 17.19
N LYS A 97 -23.29 4.91 17.95
CA LYS A 97 -21.95 5.51 17.81
C LYS A 97 -20.84 4.54 18.23
N ALA A 98 -21.03 3.86 19.36
CA ALA A 98 -20.07 2.86 19.84
C ALA A 98 -19.95 1.68 18.85
N PHE A 99 -21.05 1.24 18.27
CA PHE A 99 -21.06 0.19 17.26
C PHE A 99 -20.32 0.58 15.98
N SER A 100 -20.52 1.80 15.46
CA SER A 100 -19.78 2.30 14.29
C SER A 100 -18.27 2.42 14.54
N PHE A 101 -17.88 2.79 15.77
CA PHE A 101 -16.47 2.82 16.18
C PHE A 101 -15.88 1.41 16.21
N ALA A 102 -16.52 0.47 16.92
CA ALA A 102 -16.10 -0.91 17.01
C ALA A 102 -16.01 -1.57 15.62
N GLN A 103 -16.98 -1.30 14.74
CA GLN A 103 -16.98 -1.75 13.36
C GLN A 103 -15.75 -1.23 12.61
N THR A 104 -15.44 0.06 12.70
CA THR A 104 -14.29 0.66 12.01
C THR A 104 -12.96 0.08 12.49
N VAL A 105 -12.80 -0.10 13.81
CA VAL A 105 -11.63 -0.76 14.39
C VAL A 105 -11.52 -2.21 13.92
N GLY A 106 -12.62 -2.97 13.95
CA GLY A 106 -12.65 -4.35 13.48
C GLY A 106 -12.27 -4.50 12.00
N PHE A 107 -12.78 -3.62 11.13
CA PHE A 107 -12.40 -3.60 9.72
C PHE A 107 -10.92 -3.23 9.53
N ALA A 108 -10.38 -2.28 10.30
CA ALA A 108 -8.96 -1.94 10.25
C ALA A 108 -8.07 -3.14 10.62
N PHE A 109 -8.38 -3.83 11.72
CA PHE A 109 -7.68 -5.06 12.10
C PHE A 109 -7.82 -6.16 11.04
N GLY A 110 -9.01 -6.34 10.47
CA GLY A 110 -9.24 -7.31 9.38
C GLY A 110 -8.38 -7.01 8.16
N ILE A 111 -8.25 -5.74 7.77
CA ILE A 111 -7.40 -5.32 6.66
C ILE A 111 -5.92 -5.59 6.95
N VAL A 112 -5.44 -5.30 8.16
CA VAL A 112 -4.05 -5.58 8.57
C VAL A 112 -3.79 -7.10 8.56
N ALA A 113 -4.72 -7.90 9.08
CA ALA A 113 -4.62 -9.36 9.05
C ALA A 113 -4.57 -9.91 7.62
N LEU A 114 -5.37 -9.35 6.70
CA LEU A 114 -5.33 -9.71 5.28
C LEU A 114 -4.00 -9.34 4.62
N GLN A 115 -3.44 -8.16 4.94
CA GLN A 115 -2.13 -7.75 4.44
C GLN A 115 -1.00 -8.64 4.96
N MET A 116 -1.05 -9.03 6.23
CA MET A 116 -0.10 -10.00 6.79
C MET A 116 -0.25 -11.38 6.14
N GLY A 117 -1.49 -11.86 5.98
CA GLY A 117 -1.80 -13.12 5.32
C GLY A 117 -1.31 -13.17 3.87
N GLN A 118 -1.46 -12.07 3.14
CA GLN A 118 -0.91 -11.90 1.79
C GLN A 118 0.61 -12.09 1.76
N GLY A 119 1.34 -11.46 2.70
CA GLY A 119 2.80 -11.59 2.80
C GLY A 119 3.25 -13.02 3.06
N ILE A 120 2.52 -13.75 3.91
CA ILE A 120 2.79 -15.16 4.23
C ILE A 120 2.48 -16.06 3.03
N LEU A 121 1.34 -15.87 2.35
CA LEU A 121 0.99 -16.66 1.17
C LEU A 121 2.04 -16.49 0.06
N LEU A 122 2.45 -15.25 -0.22
CA LEU A 122 3.50 -14.96 -1.21
C LEU A 122 4.82 -15.63 -0.83
N ALA A 123 5.21 -15.60 0.45
CA ALA A 123 6.44 -16.23 0.91
C ALA A 123 6.44 -17.75 0.69
N ARG A 124 5.28 -18.40 0.85
CA ARG A 124 5.14 -19.84 0.64
C ARG A 124 5.08 -20.23 -0.84
N LEU A 125 4.48 -19.38 -1.67
CA LEU A 125 4.22 -19.71 -3.08
C LEU A 125 5.38 -19.35 -4.02
N LEU A 126 6.04 -18.21 -3.81
CA LEU A 126 7.12 -17.74 -4.69
C LEU A 126 8.52 -18.14 -4.22
N GLY A 127 8.63 -18.69 -3.00
CA GLY A 127 9.92 -18.92 -2.34
C GLY A 127 10.64 -17.62 -1.93
N PRO A 128 11.83 -17.73 -1.33
CA PRO A 128 12.55 -16.57 -0.77
C PRO A 128 13.03 -15.58 -1.85
N VAL A 129 13.43 -16.08 -3.02
CA VAL A 129 13.96 -15.24 -4.11
C VAL A 129 12.84 -14.45 -4.79
N GLY A 130 11.79 -15.12 -5.25
CA GLY A 130 10.66 -14.46 -5.94
C GLY A 130 9.89 -13.50 -5.04
N ARG A 131 9.85 -13.75 -3.71
CA ARG A 131 9.29 -12.81 -2.74
C ARG A 131 10.05 -11.48 -2.72
N GLY A 132 11.39 -11.53 -2.73
CA GLY A 132 12.21 -10.33 -2.70
C GLY A 132 12.00 -9.45 -3.93
N GLU A 133 11.93 -10.06 -5.10
CA GLU A 133 11.69 -9.40 -6.39
C GLU A 133 10.29 -8.77 -6.44
N TYR A 134 9.25 -9.52 -6.03
CA TYR A 134 7.89 -9.01 -5.93
C TYR A 134 7.80 -7.86 -4.93
N ALA A 135 8.34 -8.05 -3.72
CA ALA A 135 8.28 -7.05 -2.65
C ALA A 135 8.97 -5.76 -3.06
N THR A 136 10.14 -5.84 -3.71
CA THR A 136 10.87 -4.66 -4.19
C THR A 136 10.08 -3.94 -5.28
N THR A 137 9.53 -4.68 -6.25
CA THR A 137 8.73 -4.10 -7.34
C THR A 137 7.48 -3.41 -6.81
N VAL A 138 6.74 -4.07 -5.92
CA VAL A 138 5.53 -3.50 -5.32
C VAL A 138 5.87 -2.33 -4.42
N LEU A 139 6.89 -2.44 -3.57
CA LEU A 139 7.30 -1.35 -2.67
C LEU A 139 7.68 -0.12 -3.49
N TYR A 140 8.46 -0.28 -4.55
CA TYR A 140 8.81 0.82 -5.46
C TYR A 140 7.57 1.50 -6.06
N VAL A 141 6.63 0.71 -6.59
CA VAL A 141 5.37 1.23 -7.15
C VAL A 141 4.52 1.93 -6.08
N GLN A 142 4.48 1.39 -4.86
CA GLN A 142 3.77 2.00 -3.73
C GLN A 142 4.39 3.35 -3.33
N MET A 143 5.72 3.46 -3.31
CA MET A 143 6.40 4.73 -3.00
C MET A 143 6.03 5.82 -4.01
N LEU A 144 6.10 5.51 -5.29
CA LEU A 144 5.69 6.44 -6.34
C LEU A 144 4.19 6.76 -6.29
N LEU A 145 3.37 5.79 -5.90
CA LEU A 145 1.96 6.03 -5.66
C LEU A 145 1.72 7.04 -4.53
N TYR A 146 2.40 6.89 -3.38
CA TYR A 146 2.24 7.84 -2.26
C TYR A 146 2.68 9.24 -2.66
N ILE A 147 3.79 9.35 -3.41
CA ILE A 147 4.25 10.62 -3.98
C ILE A 147 3.18 11.25 -4.88
N GLY A 148 2.54 10.46 -5.74
CA GLY A 148 1.44 10.92 -6.60
C GLY A 148 0.17 11.30 -5.83
N LEU A 149 -0.04 10.73 -4.64
CA LEU A 149 -1.23 10.92 -3.82
C LEU A 149 -1.15 12.14 -2.90
N PHE A 150 0.05 12.60 -2.53
CA PHE A 150 0.33 13.52 -1.42
C PHE A 150 -0.38 14.88 -1.42
N GLY A 151 -1.13 15.27 -2.46
CA GLY A 151 -1.94 16.49 -2.45
C GLY A 151 -3.46 16.27 -2.63
N GLY A 152 -3.87 15.24 -3.37
CA GLY A 152 -5.27 15.14 -3.83
C GLY A 152 -6.26 14.77 -2.72
N VAL A 153 -5.81 13.98 -1.76
CA VAL A 153 -6.66 13.34 -0.74
C VAL A 153 -7.14 14.33 0.33
N GLU A 154 -6.25 15.17 0.86
CA GLU A 154 -6.60 16.12 1.93
C GLU A 154 -7.59 17.19 1.47
N VAL A 155 -7.36 17.77 0.29
CA VAL A 155 -8.25 18.79 -0.28
C VAL A 155 -9.65 18.22 -0.50
N ILE A 156 -9.73 17.01 -1.08
CA ILE A 156 -11.02 16.33 -1.28
C ILE A 156 -11.70 16.03 0.05
N CYS A 157 -10.96 15.59 1.06
CA CYS A 157 -11.50 15.32 2.39
C CYS A 157 -12.11 16.59 3.01
N ARG A 158 -11.43 17.73 2.89
CA ARG A 158 -11.92 19.03 3.38
C ARG A 158 -13.20 19.46 2.65
N TYR A 159 -13.21 19.38 1.32
CA TYR A 159 -14.42 19.66 0.53
C TYR A 159 -15.58 18.71 0.83
N ALA A 160 -15.29 17.44 1.17
CA ALA A 160 -16.31 16.47 1.60
C ALA A 160 -16.86 16.80 2.99
N ALA A 161 -16.02 17.29 3.89
CA ALA A 161 -16.40 17.67 5.25
C ALA A 161 -17.27 18.94 5.29
N ASP A 162 -17.02 19.91 4.40
CA ASP A 162 -17.76 21.17 4.35
C ASP A 162 -19.26 20.99 3.97
N ARG A 163 -19.66 19.84 3.42
CA ARG A 163 -21.04 19.49 3.01
C ARG A 163 -21.77 20.51 2.10
N THR A 164 -21.06 21.53 1.61
CA THR A 164 -21.59 22.58 0.73
C THR A 164 -21.90 22.06 -0.67
N VAL A 165 -21.35 20.90 -1.05
CA VAL A 165 -21.48 20.30 -2.38
C VAL A 165 -22.19 18.95 -2.28
N GLU A 166 -23.09 18.68 -3.22
CA GLU A 166 -23.73 17.37 -3.35
C GLU A 166 -22.70 16.24 -3.43
N THR A 167 -22.82 15.25 -2.54
CA THR A 167 -21.87 14.12 -2.41
C THR A 167 -21.67 13.37 -3.73
N ILE A 168 -22.67 13.32 -4.61
CA ILE A 168 -22.59 12.67 -5.92
C ILE A 168 -21.66 13.44 -6.87
N LYS A 169 -21.75 14.77 -6.91
CA LYS A 169 -20.88 15.62 -7.74
C LYS A 169 -19.44 15.53 -7.25
N LEU A 170 -19.24 15.54 -5.93
CA LEU A 170 -17.91 15.41 -5.32
C LEU A 170 -17.28 14.05 -5.61
N ARG A 171 -18.05 12.95 -5.48
CA ARG A 171 -17.59 11.60 -5.84
C ARG A 171 -17.17 11.49 -7.31
N ARG A 172 -17.86 12.16 -8.23
CA ARG A 172 -17.44 12.22 -9.64
C ARG A 172 -16.17 13.04 -9.82
N ALA A 173 -16.06 14.21 -9.19
CA ALA A 173 -14.84 15.02 -9.23
C ALA A 173 -13.63 14.24 -8.68
N ALA A 174 -13.84 13.50 -7.59
CA ALA A 174 -12.86 12.64 -6.95
C ALA A 174 -12.43 11.47 -7.87
N MET A 175 -13.37 10.84 -8.58
CA MET A 175 -13.05 9.82 -9.58
C MET A 175 -12.19 10.39 -10.71
N TRP A 176 -12.56 11.54 -11.27
CA TRP A 176 -11.78 12.19 -12.32
C TRP A 176 -10.41 12.64 -11.82
N LEU A 177 -10.31 13.13 -10.59
CA LEU A 177 -9.03 13.46 -9.99
C LEU A 177 -8.16 12.20 -9.81
N GLY A 178 -8.73 11.10 -9.31
CA GLY A 178 -8.01 9.83 -9.16
C GLY A 178 -7.58 9.22 -10.48
N LEU A 179 -8.40 9.35 -11.53
CA LEU A 179 -8.03 8.88 -12.85
C LEU A 179 -6.91 9.73 -13.46
N THR A 180 -7.02 11.05 -13.38
CA THR A 180 -6.01 11.97 -13.95
C THR A 180 -4.68 11.87 -13.20
N THR A 181 -4.70 11.90 -11.87
CA THR A 181 -3.49 11.70 -11.04
C THR A 181 -2.93 10.29 -11.23
N GLY A 182 -3.76 9.26 -11.24
CA GLY A 182 -3.34 7.89 -11.49
C GLY A 182 -2.64 7.70 -12.84
N VAL A 183 -3.19 8.27 -13.92
CA VAL A 183 -2.57 8.20 -15.26
C VAL A 183 -1.22 8.94 -15.29
N VAL A 184 -1.15 10.13 -14.68
CA VAL A 184 0.10 10.90 -14.59
C VAL A 184 1.15 10.13 -13.79
N THR A 185 0.79 9.59 -12.62
CA THR A 185 1.69 8.80 -11.78
C THR A 185 2.12 7.51 -12.46
N THR A 186 1.21 6.80 -13.14
CA THR A 186 1.57 5.61 -13.95
C THR A 186 2.57 5.97 -15.05
N GLY A 187 2.38 7.09 -15.75
CA GLY A 187 3.33 7.57 -16.76
C GLY A 187 4.71 7.85 -16.14
N LEU A 188 4.74 8.47 -14.97
CA LEU A 188 5.98 8.73 -14.23
C LEU A 188 6.66 7.42 -13.79
N VAL A 189 5.90 6.44 -13.28
CA VAL A 189 6.43 5.12 -12.89
C VAL A 189 7.03 4.39 -14.08
N VAL A 190 6.35 4.40 -15.23
CA VAL A 190 6.86 3.78 -16.46
C VAL A 190 8.13 4.49 -16.92
N LEU A 191 8.16 5.83 -16.90
CA LEU A 191 9.35 6.60 -17.26
C LEU A 191 10.53 6.31 -16.32
N CYS A 192 10.29 6.32 -15.01
CA CYS A 192 11.32 6.00 -14.03
C CYS A 192 11.79 4.54 -14.17
N ASN A 193 10.91 3.59 -14.49
CA ASN A 193 11.31 2.21 -14.78
C ASN A 193 12.22 2.12 -16.02
N VAL A 194 11.96 2.91 -17.06
CA VAL A 194 12.80 2.93 -18.27
C VAL A 194 14.17 3.55 -18.00
N ILE A 195 14.25 4.58 -17.16
CA ILE A 195 15.50 5.30 -16.89
C ILE A 195 16.35 4.63 -15.81
N ALA A 196 15.72 4.07 -14.78
CA ALA A 196 16.42 3.59 -13.59
C ALA A 196 16.85 2.11 -13.67
N LEU A 197 16.31 1.31 -14.59
CA LEU A 197 16.68 -0.10 -14.68
C LEU A 197 17.89 -0.32 -15.62
N PRO A 198 19.00 -0.88 -15.13
CA PRO A 198 20.09 -1.35 -15.97
C PRO A 198 19.67 -2.59 -16.78
N ASP A 199 20.27 -2.77 -17.96
CA ASP A 199 19.94 -3.83 -18.95
C ASP A 199 19.93 -5.25 -18.37
N GLU A 200 20.74 -5.49 -17.33
CA GLU A 200 20.86 -6.76 -16.62
C GLU A 200 19.54 -7.22 -15.96
N LYS A 201 18.58 -6.30 -15.75
CA LYS A 201 17.29 -6.55 -15.08
C LYS A 201 16.09 -6.35 -16.00
N ALA A 202 16.26 -6.48 -17.30
CA ALA A 202 15.20 -6.26 -18.29
C ALA A 202 13.92 -7.08 -18.03
N TYR A 203 13.99 -8.27 -17.41
CA TYR A 203 12.77 -9.03 -17.08
C TYR A 203 11.89 -8.32 -16.05
N LEU A 204 12.47 -7.62 -15.06
CA LEU A 204 11.73 -6.84 -14.07
C LEU A 204 11.03 -5.63 -14.70
N MET A 205 11.52 -5.13 -15.83
CA MET A 205 10.91 -4.00 -16.53
C MET A 205 9.48 -4.30 -16.96
N SER A 206 9.23 -5.51 -17.49
CA SER A 206 7.90 -5.94 -17.89
C SER A 206 6.95 -6.02 -16.68
N LEU A 207 7.44 -6.57 -15.56
CA LEU A 207 6.65 -6.68 -14.33
C LEU A 207 6.38 -5.30 -13.71
N GLY A 208 7.37 -4.42 -13.69
CA GLY A 208 7.25 -3.04 -13.21
C GLY A 208 6.23 -2.25 -14.03
N CYS A 209 6.26 -2.36 -15.35
CA CYS A 209 5.26 -1.75 -16.24
C CYS A 209 3.86 -2.33 -16.00
N LEU A 210 3.74 -3.64 -15.80
CA LEU A 210 2.47 -4.28 -15.52
C LEU A 210 1.90 -3.82 -14.16
N CYS A 211 2.73 -3.77 -13.12
CA CYS A 211 2.37 -3.22 -11.82
C CYS A 211 2.05 -1.72 -11.89
N ALA A 212 2.68 -0.95 -12.78
CA ALA A 212 2.37 0.47 -12.94
C ALA A 212 0.92 0.74 -13.37
N PHE A 213 0.28 -0.18 -14.10
CA PHE A 213 -1.15 -0.06 -14.42
C PHE A 213 -2.05 -0.21 -13.20
N SER A 214 -1.64 -0.98 -12.20
CA SER A 214 -2.40 -1.13 -10.95
C SER A 214 -2.50 0.18 -10.15
N VAL A 215 -1.57 1.12 -10.36
CA VAL A 215 -1.51 2.43 -9.68
C VAL A 215 -2.76 3.26 -9.96
N ILE A 216 -3.31 3.16 -11.18
CA ILE A 216 -4.52 3.91 -11.58
C ILE A 216 -5.70 3.51 -10.69
N GLY A 217 -5.95 2.20 -10.55
CA GLY A 217 -7.05 1.70 -9.73
C GLY A 217 -6.87 2.04 -8.26
N GLN A 218 -5.64 2.01 -7.77
CA GLN A 218 -5.31 2.38 -6.39
C GLN A 218 -5.52 3.88 -6.11
N HIS A 219 -5.14 4.78 -7.03
CA HIS A 219 -5.42 6.22 -6.89
C HIS A 219 -6.91 6.51 -6.80
N VAL A 220 -7.69 5.95 -7.73
CA VAL A 220 -9.15 6.11 -7.74
C VAL A 220 -9.75 5.59 -6.43
N MET A 221 -9.32 4.41 -5.98
CA MET A 221 -9.80 3.81 -4.74
C MET A 221 -9.48 4.67 -3.51
N LEU A 222 -8.23 5.12 -3.36
CA LEU A 222 -7.80 5.90 -2.20
C LEU A 222 -8.52 7.24 -2.11
N ILE A 223 -8.65 7.94 -3.23
CA ILE A 223 -9.37 9.21 -3.30
C ILE A 223 -10.87 9.01 -3.02
N MET A 224 -11.47 7.95 -3.55
CA MET A 224 -12.88 7.64 -3.30
C MET A 224 -13.13 7.31 -1.81
N THR A 225 -12.19 6.60 -1.21
CA THR A 225 -12.19 6.23 0.21
C THR A 225 -12.07 7.48 1.09
N ALA A 226 -11.32 8.50 0.65
CA ALA A 226 -11.25 9.80 1.32
C ALA A 226 -12.58 10.57 1.28
N VAL A 227 -13.28 10.55 0.14
CA VAL A 227 -14.63 11.17 0.03
C VAL A 227 -15.60 10.49 0.99
N ASP A 228 -15.59 9.16 1.03
CA ASP A 228 -16.50 8.38 1.88
C ASP A 228 -16.23 8.65 3.37
N ARG A 229 -14.95 8.83 3.74
CA ARG A 229 -14.54 9.23 5.09
C ARG A 229 -15.02 10.65 5.42
N GLY A 230 -14.85 11.62 4.52
CA GLY A 230 -15.30 13.00 4.73
C GLY A 230 -16.83 13.15 4.80
N ALA A 231 -17.57 12.30 4.06
CA ALA A 231 -19.03 12.27 4.10
C ALA A 231 -19.62 11.66 5.40
N GLY A 232 -18.80 10.93 6.18
CA GLY A 232 -19.22 10.30 7.44
C GLY A 232 -20.00 8.99 7.27
N ASP A 233 -20.03 8.37 6.08
CA ASP A 233 -20.66 7.07 5.84
C ASP A 233 -19.63 5.93 6.05
N PHE A 234 -19.31 5.69 7.33
CA PHE A 234 -18.27 4.75 7.74
C PHE A 234 -18.58 3.29 7.34
N SER A 235 -19.85 2.89 7.25
CA SER A 235 -20.21 1.52 6.89
C SER A 235 -19.85 1.21 5.44
N LYS A 236 -20.23 2.06 4.48
CA LYS A 236 -19.89 1.85 3.06
C LYS A 236 -18.38 1.97 2.84
N TYR A 237 -17.74 2.92 3.52
CA TYR A 237 -16.29 3.08 3.53
C TYR A 237 -15.57 1.79 3.95
N ASN A 238 -15.96 1.23 5.10
CA ASN A 238 -15.33 0.06 5.69
C ASN A 238 -15.50 -1.18 4.80
N VAL A 239 -16.70 -1.40 4.26
CA VAL A 239 -16.98 -2.53 3.35
C VAL A 239 -16.14 -2.44 2.08
N ARG A 240 -16.07 -1.26 1.43
CA ARG A 240 -15.28 -1.07 0.22
C ARG A 240 -13.79 -1.32 0.45
N ARG A 241 -13.26 -0.79 1.56
CA ARG A 241 -11.86 -0.96 1.95
C ARG A 241 -11.55 -2.43 2.23
N PHE A 242 -12.47 -3.14 2.89
CA PHE A 242 -12.33 -4.57 3.17
C PHE A 242 -12.40 -5.42 1.90
N VAL A 243 -13.38 -5.18 1.02
CA VAL A 243 -13.51 -5.92 -0.26
C VAL A 243 -12.26 -5.76 -1.11
N SER A 244 -11.71 -4.54 -1.20
CA SER A 244 -10.48 -4.31 -1.94
C SER A 244 -9.26 -4.98 -1.29
N ALA A 245 -9.13 -4.91 0.04
CA ALA A 245 -8.06 -5.60 0.77
C ALA A 245 -8.16 -7.13 0.67
N ALA A 246 -9.38 -7.68 0.58
CA ALA A 246 -9.62 -9.12 0.47
C ALA A 246 -9.47 -9.63 -0.98
N ALA A 247 -9.69 -8.79 -1.99
CA ALA A 247 -9.69 -9.19 -3.40
C ALA A 247 -8.38 -9.85 -3.82
N PHE A 248 -7.24 -9.24 -3.50
CA PHE A 248 -5.93 -9.78 -3.87
C PHE A 248 -5.60 -11.12 -3.18
N PRO A 249 -5.61 -11.23 -1.84
CA PRO A 249 -5.32 -12.51 -1.18
C PRO A 249 -6.35 -13.61 -1.53
N ALA A 250 -7.62 -13.27 -1.77
CA ALA A 250 -8.61 -14.22 -2.24
C ALA A 250 -8.29 -14.75 -3.64
N LEU A 251 -7.95 -13.87 -4.59
CA LEU A 251 -7.53 -14.27 -5.94
C LEU A 251 -6.26 -15.12 -5.91
N LEU A 252 -5.31 -14.76 -5.07
CA LEU A 252 -4.04 -15.48 -4.92
C LEU A 252 -4.27 -16.87 -4.31
N LEU A 253 -5.15 -16.98 -3.32
CA LEU A 253 -5.55 -18.26 -2.73
C LEU A 253 -6.27 -19.14 -3.76
N VAL A 254 -7.19 -18.60 -4.56
CA VAL A 254 -7.84 -19.34 -5.65
C VAL A 254 -6.80 -19.81 -6.67
N ALA A 255 -5.87 -18.95 -7.08
CA ALA A 255 -4.81 -19.32 -8.01
C ALA A 255 -3.90 -20.44 -7.46
N ALA A 256 -3.59 -20.39 -6.17
CA ALA A 256 -2.80 -21.42 -5.48
C ALA A 256 -3.47 -22.80 -5.45
N PHE A 257 -4.81 -22.86 -5.52
CA PHE A 257 -5.53 -24.13 -5.62
C PHE A 257 -5.61 -24.70 -7.04
N VAL A 258 -5.48 -23.86 -8.07
CA VAL A 258 -5.69 -24.26 -9.47
C VAL A 258 -4.38 -24.45 -10.23
N THR A 259 -3.34 -23.67 -9.90
CA THR A 259 -2.10 -23.57 -10.69
C THR A 259 -0.87 -23.32 -9.82
N ASP A 260 0.32 -23.65 -10.33
CA ASP A 260 1.57 -23.20 -9.72
C ASP A 260 1.73 -21.68 -9.85
N VAL A 261 1.84 -21.00 -8.71
CA VAL A 261 1.85 -19.54 -8.65
C VAL A 261 3.24 -19.01 -8.99
N THR A 262 3.37 -18.49 -10.21
CA THR A 262 4.59 -17.80 -10.66
C THR A 262 4.56 -16.31 -10.31
N LEU A 263 5.73 -15.67 -10.31
CA LEU A 263 5.87 -14.22 -10.09
C LEU A 263 5.02 -13.39 -11.06
N ASN A 264 5.02 -13.75 -12.35
CA ASN A 264 4.21 -13.09 -13.37
C ASN A 264 2.71 -13.20 -13.07
N LEU A 265 2.25 -14.38 -12.64
CA LEU A 265 0.86 -14.59 -12.27
C LEU A 265 0.49 -13.71 -11.07
N ALA A 266 1.34 -13.63 -10.04
CA ALA A 266 1.10 -12.78 -8.88
C ALA A 266 0.95 -11.29 -9.27
N CYS A 267 1.81 -10.77 -10.17
CA CYS A 267 1.69 -9.41 -10.69
C CYS A 267 0.42 -9.20 -11.51
N VAL A 268 0.03 -10.16 -12.35
CA VAL A 268 -1.23 -10.09 -13.11
C VAL A 268 -2.44 -10.10 -12.18
N LEU A 269 -2.47 -10.97 -11.17
CA LEU A 269 -3.53 -11.00 -10.17
C LEU A 269 -3.60 -9.69 -9.37
N PHE A 270 -2.46 -9.04 -9.13
CA PHE A 270 -2.41 -7.74 -8.47
C PHE A 270 -3.07 -6.65 -9.32
N VAL A 271 -2.80 -6.61 -10.63
CA VAL A 271 -3.45 -5.69 -11.56
C VAL A 271 -4.95 -5.99 -11.66
N ILE A 272 -5.34 -7.26 -11.77
CA ILE A 272 -6.74 -7.68 -11.80
C ILE A 272 -7.46 -7.27 -10.51
N ALA A 273 -6.85 -7.48 -9.34
CA ALA A 273 -7.42 -7.07 -8.05
C ALA A 273 -7.63 -5.54 -7.98
N SER A 274 -6.67 -4.76 -8.51
CA SER A 274 -6.81 -3.31 -8.63
C SER A 274 -7.94 -2.91 -9.57
N ALA A 275 -8.04 -3.57 -10.73
CA ALA A 275 -9.12 -3.34 -11.69
C ALA A 275 -10.51 -3.68 -11.12
N ILE A 276 -10.63 -4.79 -10.38
CA ILE A 276 -11.86 -5.18 -9.66
C ILE A 276 -12.20 -4.13 -8.60
N SER A 277 -11.22 -3.65 -7.84
CA SER A 277 -11.42 -2.61 -6.82
C SER A 277 -11.92 -1.31 -7.46
N MET A 278 -11.34 -0.93 -8.60
CA MET A 278 -11.79 0.22 -9.39
C MET A 278 -13.21 0.01 -9.93
N ALA A 279 -13.52 -1.17 -10.49
CA ALA A 279 -14.84 -1.50 -11.00
C ALA A 279 -15.90 -1.49 -9.89
N ALA A 280 -15.60 -2.04 -8.71
CA ALA A 280 -16.45 -1.96 -7.53
C ALA A 280 -16.68 -0.51 -7.09
N CYS A 281 -15.67 0.36 -7.24
CA CYS A 281 -15.83 1.78 -6.97
C CYS A 281 -16.78 2.47 -7.96
N VAL A 282 -16.69 2.10 -9.24
CA VAL A 282 -17.50 2.63 -10.35
C VAL A 282 -18.95 2.14 -10.25
N ILE A 283 -19.17 0.83 -10.04
CA ILE A 283 -20.52 0.23 -9.97
C ILE A 283 -21.30 0.76 -8.75
N GLY A 284 -20.61 1.10 -7.66
CA GLY A 284 -21.22 1.73 -6.49
C GLY A 284 -21.76 3.15 -6.71
N LEU A 285 -21.67 3.69 -7.94
CA LEU A 285 -22.12 5.03 -8.29
C LEU A 285 -23.23 4.99 -9.35
N PRO A 286 -24.50 5.26 -8.98
CA PRO A 286 -25.66 5.04 -9.85
C PRO A 286 -25.72 5.96 -11.09
N LYS A 287 -24.96 7.06 -11.15
CA LYS A 287 -24.94 8.02 -12.28
C LYS A 287 -23.56 8.68 -12.44
N LEU A 288 -22.63 7.98 -13.08
CA LEU A 288 -21.25 8.46 -13.28
C LEU A 288 -21.03 9.36 -14.48
N ALA A 289 -21.72 9.06 -15.59
CA ALA A 289 -21.32 9.55 -16.90
C ALA A 289 -21.95 10.90 -17.29
N THR A 290 -22.97 11.39 -16.58
CA THR A 290 -23.77 12.54 -17.05
C THR A 290 -23.91 13.61 -15.97
N GLY A 291 -23.13 14.69 -16.07
CA GLY A 291 -23.33 15.93 -15.31
C GLY A 291 -22.05 16.74 -15.07
N ASN A 292 -22.20 17.98 -14.61
CA ASN A 292 -21.10 18.93 -14.40
C ASN A 292 -20.39 18.69 -13.06
N SER A 293 -19.08 18.44 -13.09
CA SER A 293 -18.25 18.28 -11.89
C SER A 293 -18.04 19.64 -11.22
N GLU A 294 -18.58 19.80 -10.02
CA GLU A 294 -18.34 20.95 -9.14
C GLU A 294 -17.73 20.40 -7.84
N PRO A 295 -16.58 20.91 -7.37
CA PRO A 295 -15.68 21.91 -7.98
C PRO A 295 -14.80 21.36 -9.14
N PRO A 296 -14.24 22.23 -10.00
CA PRO A 296 -13.39 21.80 -11.12
C PRO A 296 -12.04 21.23 -10.64
N VAL A 297 -11.60 20.13 -11.25
CA VAL A 297 -10.37 19.39 -10.91
C VAL A 297 -9.12 20.29 -10.89
N LYS A 298 -9.06 21.31 -11.75
CA LYS A 298 -7.93 22.27 -11.80
C LYS A 298 -7.82 23.12 -10.53
N GLN A 299 -8.94 23.48 -9.91
CA GLN A 299 -8.95 24.26 -8.68
C GLN A 299 -8.48 23.41 -7.50
N LEU A 300 -8.99 22.16 -7.42
CA LEU A 300 -8.53 21.17 -6.44
C LEU A 300 -7.02 20.92 -6.54
N LEU A 301 -6.49 20.77 -7.75
CA LEU A 301 -5.05 20.61 -7.99
C LEU A 301 -4.21 21.83 -7.61
N LYS A 302 -4.74 23.04 -7.81
CA LYS A 302 -4.04 24.27 -7.45
C LYS A 302 -3.94 24.41 -5.93
N GLU A 303 -5.00 24.04 -5.23
CA GLU A 303 -5.10 24.14 -3.77
C GLU A 303 -4.34 23.02 -3.05
N SER A 304 -4.13 21.86 -3.70
CA SER A 304 -3.40 20.74 -3.12
C SER A 304 -1.87 20.85 -3.18
N ARG A 305 -1.32 21.73 -4.03
CA ARG A 305 0.13 21.93 -4.16
C ARG A 305 0.87 22.17 -2.84
N PRO A 306 0.46 23.10 -1.96
CA PRO A 306 1.18 23.36 -0.72
C PRO A 306 1.20 22.13 0.21
N TYR A 307 0.08 21.42 0.32
CA TYR A 307 -0.04 20.22 1.13
C TYR A 307 0.90 19.11 0.65
N GLY A 308 0.95 18.87 -0.67
CA GLY A 308 1.83 17.87 -1.25
C GLY A 308 3.32 18.16 -1.02
N VAL A 309 3.74 19.42 -1.06
CA VAL A 309 5.14 19.80 -0.82
C VAL A 309 5.52 19.59 0.63
N SER A 310 4.66 19.98 1.58
CA SER A 310 4.93 19.78 3.00
C SER A 310 5.04 18.31 3.37
N MET A 311 4.12 17.48 2.89
CA MET A 311 4.10 16.05 3.22
C MET A 311 5.27 15.30 2.59
N LEU A 312 5.68 15.67 1.37
CA LEU A 312 6.86 15.13 0.72
C LEU A 312 8.14 15.54 1.46
N ALA A 313 8.22 16.77 1.95
CA ALA A 313 9.35 17.21 2.76
C ALA A 313 9.46 16.42 4.07
N THR A 314 8.32 16.12 4.72
CA THR A 314 8.27 15.28 5.92
C THR A 314 8.72 13.84 5.64
N ASP A 315 8.15 13.16 4.64
CA ASP A 315 8.53 11.76 4.30
C ASP A 315 10.00 11.65 3.90
N LEU A 316 10.52 12.64 3.16
CA LEU A 316 11.94 12.68 2.81
C LEU A 316 12.83 12.86 4.05
N SER A 317 12.44 13.72 4.99
CA SER A 317 13.21 13.97 6.20
C SER A 317 13.26 12.73 7.10
N GLU A 318 12.12 12.07 7.33
CA GLU A 318 12.04 10.83 8.12
C GLU A 318 12.92 9.71 7.56
N ARG A 319 12.99 9.60 6.22
CA ARG A 319 13.86 8.62 5.56
C ARG A 319 15.34 8.98 5.65
N LEU A 320 15.67 10.27 5.57
CA LEU A 320 17.05 10.74 5.72
C LEU A 320 17.56 10.50 7.15
N ASP A 321 16.71 10.73 8.15
CA ASP A 321 17.04 10.50 9.56
C ASP A 321 17.29 9.02 9.88
N CYS A 322 16.69 8.09 9.13
CA CYS A 322 16.95 6.65 9.29
C CYS A 322 18.31 6.20 8.72
N CYS A 323 19.01 7.05 7.97
CA CYS A 323 20.29 6.75 7.33
C CYS A 323 21.49 7.47 7.96
N SER A 324 21.27 8.30 8.98
CA SER A 324 22.28 9.02 9.76
C SER A 324 22.49 8.39 11.13
#